data_AF-A0A379Y5T8-F1
#
_entry.id   AF-A0A379Y5T8-F1
#
_cell.length_a   1.000
_cell.length_b   1.000
_cell.length_c   1.000
_cell.angle_alpha   90.00
_cell.angle_beta   90.00
_cell.angle_gamma   90.00
#
_symmetry.space_group_name_H-M   'P 1'
#
loop_
_entity.id
_entity.type
_entity.pdbx_description
1 polymer ?
#
loop_
_entity_poly.entity_id
_entity_poly.type
_entity_poly.pdbx_seq_one_letter_code
_entity_poly.pdbx_strand_id
1 'polypeptide(L)' 'MLEQRGWLADEAWIYVEAEAESAAADVPASWQLHREKVAGQVAYRLYIRSQEKTDHAD' A
#
# COMPACT_ATOMS: atom_id res chain seq x y z
N MET A 1 1.25 14.36 1.07
CA MET A 1 2.42 15.10 0.54
C MET A 1 3.63 14.14 0.38
N LEU A 2 3.50 13.08 -0.43
CA LEU A 2 4.59 12.15 -0.79
C LEU A 2 4.50 11.70 -2.26
N GLU A 3 3.30 11.57 -2.81
CA GLU A 3 3.09 11.23 -4.23
C GLU A 3 3.59 12.30 -5.22
N GLN A 4 3.55 13.58 -4.85
CA GLN A 4 3.95 14.69 -5.74
C GLN A 4 5.46 14.79 -6.01
N ARG A 5 6.31 13.97 -5.36
CA ARG A 5 7.77 14.09 -5.51
C ARG A 5 8.42 13.01 -6.38
N GLY A 6 7.69 12.00 -6.86
CA GLY A 6 8.24 10.95 -7.74
C GLY A 6 9.29 10.03 -7.09
N TRP A 7 9.25 9.85 -5.76
CA TRP A 7 10.20 8.98 -5.02
C TRP A 7 9.80 7.50 -5.04
N LEU A 8 8.60 7.19 -5.52
CA LEU A 8 8.08 5.84 -5.60
C LEU A 8 8.19 5.37 -7.05
N ALA A 9 9.06 4.38 -7.27
CA ALA A 9 9.15 3.66 -8.53
C ALA A 9 7.80 3.01 -8.88
N ASP A 10 7.65 2.65 -10.16
CA ASP A 10 6.42 2.07 -10.70
C ASP A 10 5.93 0.85 -9.90
N GLU A 11 6.88 0.01 -9.47
CA GLU A 11 6.69 -1.20 -8.68
C GLU A 11 7.30 -1.07 -7.28
N ALA A 12 6.94 0.00 -6.56
CA ALA A 12 7.45 0.21 -5.21
C ALA A 12 6.88 -0.83 -4.22
N TRP A 13 7.78 -1.43 -3.43
CA TRP A 13 7.43 -2.29 -2.31
C TRP A 13 7.25 -1.42 -1.07
N ILE A 14 6.06 -1.48 -0.49
CA ILE A 14 5.63 -0.61 0.61
C ILE A 14 5.37 -1.49 1.82
N TYR A 15 6.24 -1.38 2.81
CA TYR A 15 6.07 -2.08 4.08
C TYR A 15 5.38 -1.17 5.09
N VAL A 16 4.29 -1.65 5.68
CA VAL A 16 3.47 -0.95 6.66
C VAL A 16 3.42 -1.77 7.94
N GLU A 17 3.76 -1.14 9.05
CA GLU A 17 3.57 -1.66 10.40
C GLU A 17 2.61 -0.73 11.12
N ALA A 18 1.46 -1.26 11.54
CA ALA A 18 0.45 -0.51 12.27
C ALA A 18 -0.42 -1.45 13.10
N GLU A 19 -1.24 -0.88 14.00
CA GLU A 19 -2.18 -1.67 14.79
C GLU A 19 -3.10 -2.48 13.87
N ALA A 20 -3.29 -3.76 14.18
CA ALA A 20 -4.02 -4.68 13.30
C ALA A 20 -5.44 -4.22 12.97
N GLU A 21 -6.07 -3.50 13.90
CA GLU A 21 -7.39 -2.88 13.73
C GLU A 21 -7.39 -1.66 12.80
N SER A 22 -6.30 -0.90 12.75
CA SER A 22 -6.26 0.41 12.09
C SER A 22 -5.62 0.36 10.69
N ALA A 23 -4.66 -0.54 10.49
CA ALA A 23 -3.81 -0.60 9.31
C ALA A 23 -4.56 -0.84 7.98
N ALA A 24 -5.82 -1.29 8.00
CA ALA A 24 -6.58 -1.69 6.81
C ALA A 24 -7.36 -0.52 6.19
N ALA A 25 -7.68 0.49 6.99
CA ALA A 25 -8.59 1.56 6.59
C ALA A 25 -7.92 2.65 5.75
N ASP A 26 -6.59 2.80 5.86
CA ASP A 26 -5.88 3.99 5.35
C ASP A 26 -5.08 3.78 4.06
N VAL A 27 -5.10 2.57 3.48
CA VAL A 27 -4.32 2.28 2.26
C VAL A 27 -5.12 2.57 0.99
N PRO A 28 -4.58 3.30 0.02
CA PRO A 28 -5.24 3.56 -1.25
C PRO A 28 -5.40 2.27 -2.07
N ALA A 29 -6.45 2.20 -2.89
CA ALA A 29 -6.77 1.02 -3.71
C ALA A 29 -5.68 0.62 -4.72
N SER A 30 -4.76 1.54 -5.05
CA SER A 30 -3.60 1.27 -5.91
C SER A 30 -2.52 0.39 -5.25
N TRP A 31 -2.68 0.07 -3.96
CA TRP A 31 -1.76 -0.77 -3.21
C TRP A 31 -2.32 -2.18 -3.08
N GLN A 32 -1.65 -3.12 -3.74
CA GLN A 32 -2.03 -4.52 -3.68
C GLN A 32 -1.33 -5.19 -2.50
N LEU A 33 -2.10 -5.76 -1.57
CA LEU A 33 -1.54 -6.50 -0.45
C LEU A 33 -0.86 -7.78 -0.96
N HIS A 34 0.45 -7.86 -0.82
CA HIS A 34 1.25 -9.02 -1.21
C HIS A 34 1.45 -10.01 -0.06
N ARG A 35 1.70 -9.49 1.14
CA ARG A 35 1.76 -10.30 2.36
C ARG A 35 1.19 -9.54 3.54
N GLU A 36 0.49 -10.27 4.39
CA GLU A 36 0.10 -9.82 5.71
C GLU A 36 0.62 -10.82 6.74
N LYS A 37 1.09 -10.29 7.86
CA LYS A 37 1.37 -11.04 9.08
C LYS A 37 0.89 -10.22 10.26
N VAL A 38 0.12 -10.83 11.15
CA VAL A 38 -0.30 -10.19 12.40
C VAL A 38 0.43 -10.87 13.55
N ALA A 39 1.03 -10.08 14.45
CA ALA A 39 1.60 -10.57 15.69
C ALA A 39 1.04 -9.76 16.87
N GLY A 40 0.18 -10.39 17.66
CA GLY A 40 -0.50 -9.73 18.76
C GLY A 40 -1.38 -8.59 18.24
N GLN A 41 -1.08 -7.36 18.66
CA GLN A 41 -1.85 -6.16 18.30
C GLN A 41 -1.28 -5.42 17.08
N VAL A 42 -0.20 -5.91 16.48
CA VAL A 42 0.47 -5.25 15.34
C VAL A 42 0.30 -6.09 14.08
N ALA A 43 -0.12 -5.44 12.99
CA ALA A 43 -0.12 -5.99 11.65
C ALA A 43 1.07 -5.45 10.84
N TYR A 44 1.81 -6.39 10.26
CA TYR A 44 2.87 -6.18 9.30
C TYR A 44 2.32 -6.51 7.92
N ARG A 45 2.24 -5.50 7.07
CA ARG A 45 1.70 -5.65 5.71
C ARG A 45 2.71 -5.18 4.71
N LEU A 46 2.86 -5.98 3.66
CA LEU A 46 3.69 -5.67 2.53
C LEU A 46 2.77 -5.48 1.34
N TYR A 47 2.70 -4.23 0.89
CA TYR A 47 1.97 -3.83 -0.28
C TYR A 47 2.92 -3.66 -1.46
N ILE A 48 2.42 -3.95 -2.64
CA ILE A 48 3.08 -3.61 -3.90
C ILE A 48 2.22 -2.53 -4.53
N ARG A 49 2.84 -1.38 -4.82
CA ARG A 49 2.18 -0.35 -5.60
C ARG A 49 2.03 -0.88 -7.02
N SER A 50 0.79 -1.02 -7.46
CA SER A 50 0.48 -1.28 -8.85
C SER A 50 -0.04 0.03 -9.43
N GLN A 51 0.63 0.56 -10.45
CA GLN A 51 -0.04 1.54 -11.31
C GLN A 51 -1.13 0.79 -12.06
N GLU A 52 -2.32 0.66 -11.47
CA GLU A 52 -3.50 0.56 -12.29
C GLU A 52 -3.51 1.84 -13.13
N LYS A 53 -3.07 1.73 -14.39
CA LYS A 53 -3.50 2.65 -15.43
C LYS A 53 -5.03 2.62 -15.35
N THR A 54 -5.62 3.57 -14.64
CA THR A 54 -6.94 4.05 -14.98
C THR A 54 -6.76 4.68 -16.35
N ASP A 55 -6.78 3.83 -17.37
CA ASP A 55 -7.03 4.18 -18.75
C ASP A 55 -8.46 4.74 -18.75
N HIS A 56 -8.57 6.04 -18.45
CA HIS A 56 -9.77 6.79 -18.71
C HIS A 56 -9.81 6.96 -20.23
N ALA A 57 -10.22 5.90 -20.91
CA ALA A 57 -10.61 5.94 -22.31
C ALA A 57 -11.99 6.61 -22.41
N ASP A 58 -11.98 7.73 -23.13
CA ASP A 58 -13.08 8.48 -23.73
C ASP A 58 -14.04 9.26 -22.81
#